data_AF-A0A832V515-F1
#
_entry.id   AF-A0A832V515-F1
#
_cell.length_a   1.000
_cell.length_b   1.000
_cell.length_c   1.000
_cell.angle_alpha   90.00
_cell.angle_beta   90.00
_cell.angle_gamma   90.00
#
_symmetry.space_group_name_H-M   'P 1'
#
loop_
_entity.id
_entity.type
_entity.pdbx_description
1 polymer ?
#
loop_
_entity_poly.entity_id
_entity_poly.type
_entity_poly.pdbx_seq_one_letter_code
_entity_poly.pdbx_strand_id
1 'polypeptide(L)' 'TKSRSFGVVGFGKTISEAEKIAQNALGYVDTANLFYRADIGTEKLVQKRISHMKAVLK' A
#
# COMPACT_ATOMS: atom_id res chain seq x y z
N THR A 1 18.36 -0.12 -11.55
CA THR A 1 17.90 -1.39 -10.97
C THR A 1 17.43 -1.11 -9.55
N LYS A 2 16.11 -1.10 -9.25
CA LYS A 2 15.62 -0.94 -7.87
C LYS A 2 15.31 -2.33 -7.32
N SER A 3 16.03 -2.74 -6.28
CA SER A 3 15.79 -4.00 -5.57
C SER A 3 14.62 -3.84 -4.58
N ARG A 4 13.91 -4.93 -4.28
CA ARG A 4 12.88 -5.00 -3.23
C ARG A 4 13.48 -5.77 -2.06
N SER A 5 13.86 -5.08 -1.00
CA SER A 5 14.59 -5.68 0.13
C SER A 5 13.68 -6.38 1.15
N PHE A 6 12.49 -5.83 1.39
CA PHE A 6 11.47 -6.43 2.27
C PHE A 6 10.08 -5.90 1.94
N GLY A 7 9.05 -6.52 2.52
CA GLY A 7 7.66 -6.09 2.43
C GLY A 7 7.01 -6.05 3.81
N VAL A 8 6.23 -5.00 4.07
CA VAL A 8 5.43 -4.84 5.27
C VAL A 8 3.97 -5.10 4.91
N VAL A 9 3.30 -5.96 5.67
CA VAL A 9 1.91 -6.33 5.44
C VAL A 9 1.11 -6.06 6.70
N GLY A 10 0.10 -5.19 6.59
CA GLY A 10 -0.89 -4.98 7.64
C GLY A 10 -2.11 -5.87 7.41
N PHE A 11 -2.66 -6.40 8.50
CA PHE A 11 -3.88 -7.21 8.48
C PHE A 11 -5.00 -6.48 9.22
N GLY A 12 -6.18 -6.41 8.61
CA GLY A 12 -7.33 -5.73 9.19
C GLY A 12 -8.63 -6.21 8.55
N LYS A 13 -9.77 -5.86 9.15
CA LYS A 13 -11.10 -6.18 8.61
C LYS A 13 -11.44 -5.34 7.38
N THR A 14 -10.77 -4.21 7.22
CA THR A 14 -10.90 -3.31 6.06
C THR A 14 -9.54 -3.00 5.46
N ILE A 15 -9.51 -2.63 4.18
CA ILE A 15 -8.27 -2.22 3.51
C ILE A 15 -7.66 -0.97 4.18
N SER A 16 -8.49 -0.04 4.65
CA SER A 16 -8.00 1.16 5.37
C SER A 16 -7.36 0.80 6.70
N GLU A 17 -7.91 -0.16 7.44
CA GLU A 17 -7.30 -0.64 8.69
C GLU A 17 -5.96 -1.33 8.41
N ALA A 18 -5.91 -2.21 7.40
CA ALA A 18 -4.69 -2.87 6.97
C ALA A 18 -3.61 -1.86 6.52
N GLU A 19 -3.99 -0.82 5.78
CA GLU A 19 -3.10 0.24 5.33
C GLU A 19 -2.51 1.05 6.49
N LYS A 20 -3.33 1.45 7.46
CA LYS A 20 -2.88 2.14 8.67
C LYS A 20 -1.88 1.30 9.47
N ILE A 21 -2.15 0.00 9.66
CA ILE A 21 -1.25 -0.90 10.39
C ILE A 21 0.09 -1.01 9.65
N ALA A 22 0.08 -1.17 8.32
CA ALA A 22 1.30 -1.24 7.53
C ALA A 22 2.11 0.07 7.58
N GLN A 23 1.46 1.23 7.52
CA GLN A 23 2.12 2.53 7.66
C GLN A 23 2.69 2.76 9.06
N ASN A 24 1.96 2.41 10.11
CA ASN A 24 2.45 2.53 11.47
C ASN A 24 3.70 1.68 11.67
N ALA A 25 3.73 0.46 11.13
CA ALA A 25 4.90 -0.42 11.18
C ALA A 25 6.14 0.18 10.47
N LEU A 26 5.94 0.94 9.39
CA LEU A 26 7.05 1.62 8.69
C LEU A 26 7.71 2.71 9.55
N GLY A 27 6.99 3.30 10.51
CA GLY A 27 7.55 4.29 11.45
C GLY A 27 8.58 3.72 12.43
N TYR A 28 8.60 2.40 12.62
CA TYR A 28 9.58 1.70 13.45
C TYR A 28 10.81 1.20 12.68
N VAL A 29 10.80 1.33 11.35
CA VAL A 29 11.91 0.93 10.48
C VAL A 29 12.79 2.14 10.24
N ASP A 30 14.12 1.96 10.26
CA ASP A 30 15.05 3.03 9.91
C ASP A 30 14.87 3.39 8.43
N THR A 31 14.22 4.52 8.17
CA THR A 31 13.78 4.94 6.84
C THR A 31 14.83 5.79 6.10
N ALA A 32 15.98 6.08 6.70
CA ALA A 32 16.97 7.03 6.18
C ALA A 32 17.44 6.74 4.74
N ASN A 33 17.44 5.47 4.32
CA ASN A 33 17.82 5.04 2.97
C ASN A 33 16.73 4.22 2.26
N LEU A 34 15.48 4.30 2.73
CA LEU A 34 14.40 3.42 2.31
C LEU A 34 13.35 4.16 1.48
N PHE A 35 13.26 3.78 0.21
CA PHE A 35 12.21 4.24 -0.68
C PHE A 35 11.05 3.27 -0.64
N TYR A 36 9.90 3.73 -0.15
CA TYR A 36 8.64 2.96 -0.18
C TYR A 36 7.51 3.80 -0.79
N ARG A 37 6.42 3.10 -1.13
CA ARG A 37 5.21 3.72 -1.67
C ARG A 37 4.19 3.91 -0.55
N ALA A 38 3.87 5.17 -0.24
CA ALA A 38 2.86 5.51 0.76
C ALA A 38 1.42 5.44 0.23
N ASP A 39 1.22 5.28 -1.09
CA ASP A 39 -0.11 5.26 -1.71
C ASP A 39 -0.76 3.87 -1.75
N ILE A 40 -0.05 2.83 -1.33
CA ILE A 40 -0.52 1.44 -1.35
C ILE A 40 -1.66 1.25 -0.33
N GLY A 41 -2.81 0.76 -0.80
CA GLY A 41 -3.97 0.51 0.05
C GLY A 41 -4.85 1.75 0.29
N THR A 42 -4.44 2.93 -0.18
CA THR A 42 -5.28 4.14 -0.09
C THR A 42 -6.59 3.95 -0.84
N GLU A 43 -7.67 4.51 -0.30
CA GLU A 43 -9.00 4.43 -0.90
C GLU A 43 -8.99 4.94 -2.35
N LYS A 44 -8.27 6.05 -2.61
CA LYS A 44 -8.10 6.60 -3.95
C LYS A 44 -7.48 5.60 -4.92
N LEU A 45 -6.41 4.91 -4.53
CA LEU A 45 -5.74 3.93 -5.39
C LEU A 45 -6.61 2.70 -5.63
N VAL A 46 -7.30 2.21 -4.59
CA VAL A 46 -8.23 1.08 -4.68
C VAL A 46 -9.38 1.41 -5.63
N GLN A 47 -10.04 2.56 -5.44
CA GLN A 47 -11.12 3.00 -6.32
C GLN A 47 -10.65 3.20 -7.76
N LYS A 48 -9.47 3.77 -7.97
CA LYS A 48 -8.88 3.89 -9.32
C LYS A 48 -8.75 2.53 -10.01
N ARG A 49 -8.28 1.50 -9.29
CA ARG A 49 -8.15 0.14 -9.83
C ARG A 49 -9.50 -0.51 -10.12
N ILE A 50 -10.47 -0.35 -9.22
CA ILE A 50 -11.84 -0.84 -9.43
C ILE A 50 -12.45 -0.21 -10.68
N SER A 51 -12.37 1.11 -10.81
CA SER A 51 -12.89 1.84 -11.97
C SER A 51 -12.21 1.43 -13.27
N HIS A 52 -10.90 1.25 -13.26
CA HIS A 52 -10.16 0.73 -14.42
C HIS A 52 -10.64 -0.68 -14.81
N MET A 53 -10.76 -1.59 -13.85
CA MET A 53 -11.25 -2.95 -14.12
C MET A 53 -12.67 -2.94 -14.69
N LYS A 54 -13.57 -2.10 -14.16
CA LYS A 54 -14.92 -1.91 -14.71
C LYS A 54 -14.91 -1.37 -16.15
N ALA A 55 -13.95 -0.50 -16.49
CA ALA A 55 -13.81 0.04 -17.83
C ALA A 55 -13.29 -1.02 -18.84
N VAL A 56 -12.40 -1.91 -18.40
CA VAL A 56 -11.85 -3.01 -19.22
C VAL A 56 -12.82 -4.17 -19.40
N LEU A 57 -13.78 -4.35 -18.49
CA LEU A 57 -14.82 -5.38 -18.56
C LEU A 57 -15.96 -5.07 -19.56
N LYS A 58 -15.90 -3.94 -20.27
CA LYS A 58 -16.80 -3.60 -21.39
C LYS A 58 -16.27 -4.19 -22.70
#